data_AF-A0A1A7BK90-F1
#
_entry.id   AF-A0A1A7BK90-F1
#
_cell.length_a   1.000
_cell.length_b   1.000
_cell.length_c   1.000
_cell.angle_alpha   90.00
_cell.angle_beta   90.00
_cell.angle_gamma   90.00
#
_symmetry.space_group_name_H-M   'P 1'
#
loop_
_entity.id
_entity.type
_entity.pdbx_description
1 polymer ?
#
loop_
_entity_poly.entity_id
_entity_poly.type
_entity_poly.pdbx_seq_one_letter_code
_entity_poly.pdbx_strand_id
1 'polypeptide(L)'
;MLLDLSCTGARIGMEGPLAPGTLLYLEIARLDIFAEVVRRHRGQGGGVNGLLFDQPLSGDQVLMVRHHAETYEQRQHEAFRDQVRRWVRGEGHL
;
A
#
# COMPACT_ATOMS: atom_id res chain seq x y z
N MET A 1 0.50 -1.46 2.76
CA MET A 1 1.78 -1.45 2.02
C MET A 1 1.59 -2.10 0.66
N LEU A 2 2.15 -1.54 -0.41
CA LEU A 2 2.12 -2.16 -1.74
C LEU A 2 3.23 -3.21 -1.82
N LEU A 3 2.91 -4.46 -2.18
CA LEU A 3 3.87 -5.57 -2.25
C LEU A 3 4.24 -5.93 -3.68
N ASP A 4 3.25 -5.87 -4.58
CA ASP A 4 3.40 -6.17 -5.99
C ASP A 4 2.31 -5.42 -6.78
N LEU A 5 2.61 -5.04 -8.01
CA LEU A 5 1.71 -4.33 -8.91
C LEU A 5 1.93 -4.79 -10.35
N SER A 6 0.85 -5.16 -11.02
CA SER A 6 0.78 -5.39 -12.46
C SER A 6 -0.28 -4.50 -13.10
N CYS A 7 -0.45 -4.60 -14.41
CA CYS A 7 -1.53 -3.89 -15.11
C CYS A 7 -2.92 -4.32 -14.65
N THR A 8 -3.11 -5.57 -14.23
CA THR A 8 -4.44 -6.12 -13.94
C THR A 8 -4.75 -6.21 -12.45
N GLY A 9 -3.78 -5.97 -11.57
CA GLY A 9 -4.00 -6.13 -10.15
C GLY A 9 -2.80 -5.79 -9.30
N ALA A 10 -2.97 -5.98 -7.99
CA ALA A 10 -1.94 -5.70 -7.00
C ALA A 10 -1.97 -6.72 -5.87
N ARG A 11 -0.85 -6.83 -5.15
CA ARG A 11 -0.81 -7.45 -3.83
C ARG A 11 -0.53 -6.38 -2.80
N ILE A 12 -1.37 -6.31 -1.78
CA ILE A 12 -1.24 -5.33 -0.70
C ILE A 12 -1.16 -6.03 0.65
N GLY A 13 -0.27 -5.54 1.51
CA GLY A 13 -0.18 -5.93 2.91
C GLY A 13 -1.14 -5.10 3.76
N MET A 14 -1.88 -5.76 4.65
CA MET A 14 -2.88 -5.18 5.54
C MET A 14 -2.86 -5.85 6.92
N GLU A 15 -3.10 -5.09 7.99
CA GLU A 15 -3.22 -5.64 9.35
C GLU A 15 -4.46 -6.54 9.48
N GLY A 16 -5.59 -6.13 8.89
CA GLY A 16 -6.82 -6.91 8.85
C GLY A 16 -7.23 -7.23 7.42
N PRO A 17 -6.74 -8.32 6.79
CA PRO A 17 -6.98 -8.58 5.39
C PRO A 17 -8.46 -8.92 5.11
N LEU A 18 -9.01 -8.30 4.08
CA LEU A 18 -10.42 -8.32 3.69
C LEU A 18 -10.82 -9.64 3.05
N ALA A 19 -12.10 -10.00 3.17
CA ALA A 19 -12.63 -11.23 2.59
C ALA A 19 -12.63 -11.18 1.04
N PRO A 20 -12.42 -12.32 0.35
CA PRO A 20 -12.65 -12.39 -1.10
C PRO A 20 -14.07 -11.96 -1.49
N GLY A 21 -14.23 -11.32 -2.64
CA GLY A 21 -15.48 -10.70 -3.08
C GLY A 21 -15.73 -9.29 -2.53
N THR A 22 -14.86 -8.79 -1.65
CA THR A 22 -14.95 -7.39 -1.19
C THR A 22 -14.56 -6.45 -2.33
N LEU A 23 -15.45 -5.51 -2.67
CA LEU A 23 -15.17 -4.44 -3.61
C LEU A 23 -14.46 -3.28 -2.92
N LEU A 24 -13.48 -2.72 -3.60
CA LEU A 24 -12.61 -1.67 -3.11
C LEU A 24 -12.60 -0.50 -4.08
N TYR A 25 -12.44 0.69 -3.51
CA TYR A 25 -12.04 1.89 -4.20
C TYR A 25 -10.70 2.34 -3.61
N LEU A 26 -9.70 2.53 -4.47
CA LEU A 26 -8.35 2.89 -4.10
C LEU A 26 -8.02 4.23 -4.75
N GLU A 27 -7.65 5.21 -3.92
CA GLU A 27 -7.03 6.45 -4.38
C GLU A 27 -5.51 6.32 -4.21
N ILE A 28 -4.77 6.23 -5.31
CA ILE A 28 -3.31 6.12 -5.28
C ILE A 28 -2.68 6.83 -6.47
N ALA A 29 -1.62 7.62 -6.22
CA ALA A 29 -0.94 8.37 -7.26
C ALA A 29 -1.88 9.21 -8.16
N ARG A 30 -2.94 9.78 -7.57
CA ARG A 30 -4.00 10.54 -8.26
C ARG A 30 -4.83 9.70 -9.26
N LEU A 31 -4.81 8.39 -9.12
CA LEU A 31 -5.69 7.47 -9.82
C LEU A 31 -6.78 6.99 -8.88
N ASP A 32 -7.96 6.86 -9.46
CA ASP A 32 -9.13 6.22 -8.88
C ASP A 32 -9.22 4.81 -9.46
N ILE A 33 -9.01 3.79 -8.63
CA ILE A 33 -8.99 2.39 -9.05
C ILE A 33 -10.07 1.62 -8.31
N PHE A 34 -11.03 1.07 -9.05
CA PHE A 34 -11.97 0.08 -8.54
C PHE A 34 -11.38 -1.31 -8.68
N ALA A 35 -11.54 -2.12 -7.64
CA ALA A 35 -10.94 -3.44 -7.57
C ALA A 35 -11.75 -4.41 -6.72
N GLU A 36 -11.60 -5.70 -6.99
CA GLU A 36 -12.13 -6.78 -6.15
C GLU A 36 -10.99 -7.50 -5.42
N VAL A 37 -11.21 -7.84 -4.15
CA VAL A 37 -10.38 -8.81 -3.45
C VAL A 37 -10.64 -10.20 -4.01
N VAL A 38 -9.69 -10.75 -4.75
CA VAL A 38 -9.78 -12.12 -5.31
C VAL A 38 -9.03 -13.16 -4.48
N ARG A 39 -8.10 -12.72 -3.62
CA ARG A 39 -7.34 -13.61 -2.73
C ARG A 39 -7.12 -12.99 -1.36
N ARG A 40 -7.10 -13.86 -0.34
CA ARG A 40 -6.74 -13.50 1.04
C ARG A 40 -5.76 -14.51 1.60
N HIS A 41 -4.64 -14.01 2.12
CA HIS A 41 -3.72 -14.77 2.95
C HIS A 41 -3.62 -14.11 4.33
N ARG A 42 -3.72 -14.89 5.41
CA ARG A 42 -3.57 -14.41 6.79
C ARG A 42 -2.25 -14.93 7.36
N GLY A 43 -1.51 -14.05 8.03
CA GLY A 43 -0.29 -14.37 8.76
C GLY A 43 -0.40 -13.92 10.22
N GLN A 44 0.70 -14.07 10.97
CA GLN A 44 0.76 -13.53 12.33
C GLN A 44 1.02 -12.02 12.27
N GLY A 45 0.11 -11.23 12.86
CA GLY A 45 0.21 -9.76 12.87
C GLY A 45 -0.26 -9.05 11.60
N GLY A 46 -0.90 -9.76 10.67
CA GLY A 46 -1.43 -9.15 9.45
C GLY A 46 -1.75 -10.16 8.36
N GLY A 47 -1.85 -9.68 7.12
CA GLY A 47 -2.01 -10.53 5.96
C GLY A 47 -1.89 -9.79 4.65
N VAL A 48 -2.23 -10.50 3.57
CA VAL A 48 -2.09 -10.02 2.19
C VAL A 48 -3.42 -10.21 1.48
N ASN A 49 -3.88 -9.16 0.80
CA ASN A 49 -4.94 -9.26 -0.20
C ASN A 49 -4.33 -9.23 -1.59
N GLY A 50 -4.80 -10.15 -2.45
CA GLY A 50 -4.62 -10.06 -3.89
C GLY A 50 -5.85 -9.38 -4.49
N LEU A 51 -5.61 -8.34 -5.27
CA LEU A 51 -6.63 -7.50 -5.88
C LEU A 51 -6.64 -7.72 -7.39
N LEU A 52 -7.83 -7.72 -7.98
CA LEU A 52 -8.06 -7.62 -9.41
C LEU A 52 -8.69 -6.26 -9.70
N PHE A 53 -8.15 -5.52 -10.65
CA PHE A 53 -8.70 -4.23 -11.05
C PHE A 53 -9.86 -4.42 -12.02
N ASP A 54 -10.91 -3.62 -11.85
CA ASP A 54 -12.06 -3.62 -12.75
C ASP A 54 -11.64 -3.17 -14.17
N GLN A 55 -10.72 -2.20 -14.22
CA GLN A 55 -10.08 -1.74 -15.45
C GLN A 55 -8.56 -1.91 -15.34
N PRO A 56 -7.90 -2.53 -16.32
CA PRO A 56 -6.46 -2.64 -16.34
C PRO A 56 -5.79 -1.25 -16.38
N LEU A 57 -4.74 -1.08 -15.59
CA LEU A 57 -3.83 0.05 -15.69
C LEU A 57 -2.96 -0.08 -16.94
N SER A 58 -2.67 1.05 -17.57
CA SER A 58 -1.60 1.15 -18.56
C SER A 58 -0.22 0.95 -17.90
N GLY A 59 0.79 0.61 -18.72
CA GLY A 59 2.17 0.48 -18.23
C GLY A 59 2.67 1.76 -17.55
N ASP A 60 2.36 2.93 -18.09
CA ASP A 60 2.77 4.22 -17.51
C ASP A 60 2.11 4.48 -16.16
N GLN A 61 0.83 4.11 -16.00
CA GLN A 61 0.13 4.19 -14.72
C GLN A 61 0.75 3.23 -13.68
N VAL A 62 1.14 2.02 -14.09
CA VAL A 62 1.86 1.08 -13.21
C VAL A 62 3.18 1.68 -12.73
N LEU A 63 3.97 2.29 -13.63
CA LEU A 63 5.22 2.95 -13.27
C LEU A 63 4.99 4.13 -12.32
N MET A 64 3.96 4.94 -12.58
CA MET A 64 3.60 6.06 -11.71
C MET A 64 3.24 5.61 -10.30
N VAL A 65 2.42 4.56 -10.16
CA VAL A 65 2.03 4.02 -8.85
C VAL A 65 3.23 3.43 -8.10
N ARG A 66 4.12 2.70 -8.79
CA ARG A 66 5.36 2.18 -8.19
C ARG A 66 6.24 3.31 -7.65
N HIS A 67 6.49 4.33 -8.47
CA HIS A 67 7.29 5.48 -8.06
C HIS A 67 6.68 6.23 -6.87
N HIS A 68 5.34 6.36 -6.85
CA HIS A 68 4.62 6.96 -5.73
C HIS A 68 4.79 6.14 -4.44
N ALA A 69 4.68 4.80 -4.52
CA ALA A 69 4.85 3.91 -3.38
C ALA A 69 6.28 3.97 -2.81
N GLU A 70 7.30 3.94 -3.68
CA GLU A 70 8.72 4.07 -3.27
C GLU A 70 8.97 5.39 -2.53
N THR A 71 8.47 6.50 -3.09
CA THR A 71 8.61 7.83 -2.48
C THR A 71 7.85 7.94 -1.15
N TYR A 72 6.72 7.26 -1.03
CA TYR A 72 5.97 7.20 0.23
C TYR A 72 6.75 6.42 1.30
N GLU A 73 7.26 5.24 0.96
CA GLU A 73 8.05 4.42 1.89
C GLU A 73 9.31 5.15 2.36
N GLN A 74 10.00 5.84 1.45
CA GLN A 74 11.17 6.64 1.80
C GLN A 74 10.82 7.77 2.78
N ARG A 75 9.74 8.52 2.52
CA ARG A 75 9.27 9.58 3.44
C ARG A 75 8.86 9.04 4.81
N GLN A 76 8.20 7.88 4.87
CA GLN A 76 7.83 7.25 6.14
C GLN A 76 9.07 6.82 6.92
N HIS A 77 10.07 6.27 6.24
CA HIS A 77 11.32 5.86 6.86
C HIS A 77 12.11 7.05 7.41
N GLU A 78 12.15 8.16 6.67
CA GLU A 78 12.77 9.42 7.12
C GLU A 78 12.02 10.01 8.33
N ALA A 79 10.69 10.09 8.27
CA ALA A 79 9.85 10.58 9.37
C ALA A 79 10.05 9.75 10.65
N PHE A 80 10.11 8.42 10.53
CA PHE A 80 10.38 7.53 11.65
C PHE A 80 11.77 7.76 12.24
N ARG A 81 12.81 7.89 11.40
CA ARG A 81 14.17 8.19 11.87
C ARG A 81 14.24 9.53 12.60
N ASP A 82 13.55 10.56 12.11
CA ASP A 82 13.51 11.86 12.77
C ASP A 82 12.72 11.81 14.08
N GLN A 83 11.63 11.03 14.15
CA GLN A 83 10.93 10.77 15.40
C GLN A 83 11.84 10.09 16.44
N VAL A 84 12.56 9.04 16.05
CA VAL A 84 13.51 8.35 16.94
C VAL A 84 14.63 9.29 17.38
N ARG A 85 15.19 10.11 16.46
CA ARG A 85 16.21 11.11 16.81
C ARG A 85 15.71 12.13 17.82
N ARG A 86 14.50 12.67 17.63
CA ARG A 86 13.87 13.60 18.59
C ARG A 86 13.65 12.94 19.95
N TRP A 87 13.22 11.68 19.97
CA TRP A 87 13.07 10.92 21.22
C TRP A 87 14.41 10.75 21.95
N VAL A 88 15.47 10.28 21.27
CA VAL A 88 16.81 10.12 21.86
C VAL A 88 17.39 11.45 22.37
N ARG A 89 17.09 12.58 21.70
CA ARG A 89 17.53 13.92 22.11
C ARG A 89 16.68 14.55 23.21
N GLY A 90 15.59 13.92 23.64
CA GLY A 90 14.66 14.48 24.62
C GLY A 90 13.78 15.62 24.09
N GLU A 91 13.68 15.77 22.77
CA GLU A 91 12.92 16.83 22.09
C GLU A 91 11.46 16.42 21.81
N GLY A 92 11.10 15.14 22.01
CA GLY A 92 9.73 14.64 21.87
C GLY A 92 8.96 14.74 23.17
N HIS A 93 8.11 15.76 23.34
CA HIS A 93 7.15 15.82 24.44
C HIS A 93 5.91 14.97 24.13
N LEU A 94 5.44 14.25 25.16
CA LEU A 94 4.20 13.48 25.22
C LEU A 94 2.95 14.34 24.99
#